data_AF-A0ABD2BMY4-F1
#
_entry.id   AF-A0ABD2BMY4-F1
#
_cell.length_a   1.000
_cell.length_b   1.000
_cell.length_c   1.000
_cell.angle_alpha   90.00
_cell.angle_beta   90.00
_cell.angle_gamma   90.00
#
_symmetry.space_group_name_H-M   'P 1'
#
loop_
_entity.id
_entity.type
_entity.pdbx_description
1 polymer ?
#
loop_
_entity_poly.entity_id
_entity_poly.type
_entity_poly.pdbx_seq_one_letter_code
_entity_poly.pdbx_strand_id
1 'polypeptide(L)'
;MTTRKKEDSNKQRYQANARERDRTHRFTIQEKQSSLCSVNTAFSALRTLIPTEPADRKLSKIETLRLASSYISHLGAVLVVGAMDQPCLQLEESGRVYSTGDWSDMQARPQVCTFCLAMHKKYNTNGNSEILSDYQSHNMTPYIFVPGNSAKCID
;
A
#
# COMPACT_ATOMS: atom_id res chain seq x y z
N MET A 1 63.99 25.35 1.60
CA MET A 1 63.35 24.26 2.38
C MET A 1 61.85 24.51 2.70
N THR A 2 61.25 25.63 2.31
CA THR A 2 59.87 26.01 2.72
C THR A 2 58.74 25.46 1.82
N THR A 3 59.05 25.02 0.59
CA THR A 3 58.03 24.59 -0.39
C THR A 3 57.45 23.21 -0.11
N ARG A 4 58.27 22.24 0.35
CA ARG A 4 57.81 20.87 0.65
C ARG A 4 56.77 20.81 1.78
N LYS A 5 56.99 21.57 2.86
CA LYS A 5 56.08 21.62 4.03
C LYS A 5 54.69 22.19 3.68
N LYS A 6 54.63 23.08 2.68
CA LYS A 6 53.38 23.70 2.20
C LYS A 6 52.58 22.73 1.33
N GLU A 7 53.27 21.86 0.58
CA GLU A 7 52.66 20.83 -0.26
C GLU A 7 52.03 19.71 0.58
N ASP A 8 52.71 19.25 1.63
CA ASP A 8 52.20 18.23 2.55
C ASP A 8 50.97 18.73 3.33
N SER A 9 51.00 19.99 3.76
CA SER A 9 49.83 20.64 4.39
C SER A 9 48.63 20.73 3.43
N ASN A 10 48.88 21.01 2.15
CA ASN A 10 47.81 21.06 1.15
C ASN A 10 47.21 19.66 0.87
N LYS A 11 48.06 18.63 0.78
CA LYS A 11 47.62 17.23 0.66
C LYS A 11 46.77 16.79 1.85
N GLN A 12 47.16 17.17 3.07
CA GLN A 12 46.40 16.88 4.28
C GLN A 12 45.03 17.58 4.28
N ARG A 13 44.97 18.84 3.86
CA ARG A 13 43.70 19.58 3.70
C ARG A 13 42.80 18.94 2.65
N TYR A 14 43.37 18.53 1.51
CA TYR A 14 42.61 17.84 0.46
C TYR A 14 42.06 16.50 0.96
N GLN A 15 42.87 15.72 1.68
CA GLN A 15 42.45 14.46 2.27
C GLN A 15 41.37 14.65 3.33
N ALA A 16 41.47 15.68 4.18
CA ALA A 16 40.43 16.03 5.13
C ALA A 16 39.12 16.44 4.44
N ASN A 17 39.19 17.27 3.39
CA ASN A 17 38.03 17.68 2.61
C ASN A 17 37.39 16.49 1.87
N ALA A 18 38.18 15.54 1.37
CA ALA A 18 37.65 14.32 0.74
C ALA A 18 36.87 13.45 1.75
N ARG A 19 37.39 13.29 2.97
CA ARG A 19 36.71 12.56 4.05
C ARG A 19 35.40 13.23 4.44
N GLU A 20 35.37 14.55 4.49
CA GLU A 20 34.14 15.27 4.84
C GLU A 20 33.06 15.09 3.76
N ARG A 21 33.43 15.19 2.48
CA ARG A 21 32.50 14.90 1.37
C ARG A 21 31.98 13.47 1.43
N ASP A 22 32.83 12.49 1.72
CA ASP A 22 32.41 11.10 1.87
C ASP A 22 31.39 10.93 3.00
N ARG A 23 31.62 11.56 4.17
CA ARG A 23 30.67 11.54 5.27
C ARG A 23 29.31 12.13 4.87
N THR A 24 29.30 13.29 4.24
CA THR A 24 28.06 13.90 3.75
C THR A 24 27.35 13.02 2.73
N HIS A 25 28.10 12.42 1.79
CA HIS A 25 27.54 11.53 0.78
C HIS A 25 26.95 10.25 1.38
N ARG A 26 27.63 9.63 2.34
CA ARG A 26 27.11 8.47 3.06
C ARG A 26 25.86 8.80 3.86
N PHE A 27 25.84 9.96 4.52
CA PHE A 27 24.66 10.44 5.25
C PHE A 27 23.45 10.62 4.31
N THR A 28 23.62 11.29 3.17
CA THR A 28 22.52 11.52 2.23
C THR A 28 22.00 10.23 1.59
N ILE A 29 22.90 9.28 1.29
CA ILE A 29 22.50 7.95 0.83
C ILE A 29 21.71 7.21 1.91
N GLN A 30 22.19 7.22 3.15
CA GLN A 30 21.54 6.54 4.27
C GLN A 30 20.14 7.13 4.54
N GLU A 31 20.01 8.45 4.54
CA GLU A 31 18.72 9.13 4.71
C GLU A 31 17.73 8.76 3.60
N LYS A 32 18.19 8.80 2.34
CA LYS A 32 17.38 8.38 1.18
C LYS A 32 16.97 6.91 1.28
N GLN A 33 17.90 6.03 1.65
CA GLN A 33 17.63 4.60 1.82
C GLN A 33 16.63 4.36 2.96
N SER A 34 16.76 5.08 4.09
CA SER A 34 15.82 5.04 5.22
C SER A 34 14.42 5.50 4.82
N SER A 35 14.31 6.55 4.00
CA SER A 35 13.02 7.02 3.49
C SER A 35 12.39 5.99 2.55
N LEU A 36 13.17 5.43 1.61
CA LEU A 36 12.69 4.42 0.67
C LEU A 36 12.30 3.11 1.36
N CYS A 37 13.04 2.69 2.38
CA CYS A 37 12.69 1.49 3.15
C CYS A 37 11.37 1.68 3.90
N SER A 38 11.13 2.87 4.48
CA SER A 38 9.84 3.22 5.10
C SER A 38 8.67 3.11 4.11
N VAL A 39 8.82 3.67 2.90
CA VAL A 39 7.80 3.60 1.85
C VAL A 39 7.56 2.16 1.38
N ASN A 40 8.61 1.36 1.18
CA ASN A 40 8.46 -0.03 0.76
C ASN A 40 7.78 -0.90 1.84
N THR A 41 8.02 -0.61 3.12
CA THR A 41 7.32 -1.25 4.25
C THR A 41 5.83 -0.91 4.22
N ALA A 42 5.48 0.37 4.08
CA ALA A 42 4.09 0.80 3.95
C ALA A 42 3.38 0.15 2.75
N PHE A 43 4.09 0.05 1.62
CA PHE A 43 3.58 -0.60 0.42
C PHE A 43 3.35 -2.11 0.62
N SER A 44 4.22 -2.77 1.38
CA SER A 44 4.07 -4.19 1.71
C SER A 44 2.88 -4.43 2.64
N ALA A 45 2.69 -3.57 3.64
CA ALA A 45 1.50 -3.60 4.50
C ALA A 45 0.21 -3.34 3.70
N LEU A 46 0.23 -2.42 2.72
CA LEU A 46 -0.94 -2.18 1.88
C LEU A 46 -1.33 -3.43 1.08
N ARG A 47 -0.37 -4.19 0.55
CA ARG A 47 -0.66 -5.44 -0.17
C ARG A 47 -1.41 -6.47 0.68
N THR A 48 -1.08 -6.57 1.97
CA THR A 48 -1.73 -7.54 2.86
C THR A 48 -3.19 -7.19 3.18
N LEU A 49 -3.59 -5.93 2.97
CA LEU A 49 -4.96 -5.46 3.21
C LEU A 49 -5.89 -5.64 2.01
N ILE A 50 -5.35 -5.87 0.81
CA ILE A 50 -6.14 -6.00 -0.42
C ILE A 50 -6.58 -7.46 -0.59
N PRO A 51 -7.89 -7.75 -0.62
CA PRO A 51 -8.37 -9.11 -0.85
C PRO A 51 -8.00 -9.60 -2.25
N THR A 52 -7.18 -10.64 -2.33
CA THR A 52 -6.81 -11.31 -3.58
C THR A 52 -6.87 -12.82 -3.42
N GLU A 53 -7.07 -13.53 -4.53
CA GLU A 53 -7.08 -14.98 -4.60
C GLU A 53 -5.96 -15.39 -5.57
N PRO A 54 -4.87 -16.04 -5.11
CA PRO A 54 -4.51 -16.38 -3.73
C PRO A 54 -3.98 -15.17 -2.93
N ALA A 55 -4.04 -15.24 -1.58
CA ALA A 55 -3.73 -14.12 -0.69
C ALA A 55 -2.27 -13.64 -0.73
N ASP A 56 -1.36 -14.48 -1.25
CA ASP A 56 0.06 -14.20 -1.45
C ASP A 56 0.38 -13.70 -2.87
N ARG A 57 -0.64 -13.35 -3.67
CA ARG A 57 -0.45 -12.78 -5.00
C ARG A 57 0.43 -11.52 -4.93
N LYS A 58 1.57 -11.55 -5.61
CA LYS A 58 2.51 -10.42 -5.70
C LYS A 58 1.96 -9.32 -6.62
N LEU A 59 1.27 -8.35 -6.04
CA LEU A 59 0.81 -7.15 -6.76
C LEU A 59 1.96 -6.18 -7.04
N SER A 60 2.05 -5.68 -8.27
CA SER A 60 2.98 -4.60 -8.63
C SER A 60 2.63 -3.27 -7.95
N LYS A 61 3.54 -2.27 -8.08
CA LYS A 61 3.33 -0.96 -7.43
C LYS A 61 2.05 -0.25 -7.90
N ILE A 62 1.78 -0.33 -9.20
CA ILE A 62 0.59 0.29 -9.79
C ILE A 62 -0.68 -0.53 -9.51
N GLU A 63 -0.60 -1.86 -9.56
CA GLU A 63 -1.77 -2.71 -9.30
C GLU A 63 -2.27 -2.56 -7.86
N THR A 64 -1.37 -2.51 -6.88
CA THR A 64 -1.76 -2.32 -5.47
C THR A 64 -2.49 -0.99 -5.28
N LEU A 65 -2.02 0.11 -5.90
CA LEU A 65 -2.69 1.41 -5.79
C LEU A 65 -4.08 1.39 -6.45
N ARG A 66 -4.18 0.79 -7.64
CA ARG A 66 -5.46 0.67 -8.36
C ARG A 66 -6.46 -0.19 -7.58
N LEU A 67 -6.03 -1.35 -7.08
CA LEU A 67 -6.87 -2.25 -6.30
C LEU A 67 -7.25 -1.66 -4.94
N ALA A 68 -6.32 -0.97 -4.25
CA ALA A 68 -6.63 -0.30 -2.99
C ALA A 68 -7.72 0.77 -3.17
N SER A 69 -7.59 1.61 -4.21
CA SER A 69 -8.61 2.61 -4.53
C SER A 69 -9.98 1.97 -4.79
N SER A 70 -10.01 0.93 -5.64
CA SER A 70 -11.26 0.20 -5.91
C SER A 70 -11.83 -0.50 -4.67
N TYR A 71 -10.96 -1.00 -3.77
CA TYR A 71 -11.38 -1.67 -2.55
C TYR A 71 -11.99 -0.69 -1.55
N ILE A 72 -11.42 0.50 -1.40
CA ILE A 72 -11.99 1.58 -0.58
C ILE A 72 -13.40 1.93 -1.07
N SER A 73 -13.58 2.13 -2.38
CA SER A 73 -14.90 2.42 -2.95
C SER A 73 -15.89 1.27 -2.74
N HIS A 74 -15.43 0.02 -2.84
CA HIS A 74 -16.26 -1.16 -2.57
C HIS A 74 -16.72 -1.22 -1.12
N LEU A 75 -15.80 -1.04 -0.17
CA LEU A 75 -16.15 -0.97 1.26
C LEU A 75 -17.10 0.20 1.54
N GLY A 76 -16.91 1.35 0.91
CA GLY A 76 -17.84 2.48 1.00
C GLY A 76 -19.26 2.09 0.57
N ALA A 77 -19.39 1.38 -0.55
CA ALA A 77 -20.69 0.88 -1.02
C ALA A 77 -21.31 -0.15 -0.07
N VAL A 78 -20.50 -1.08 0.47
CA VAL A 78 -20.94 -2.06 1.49
C VAL A 78 -21.45 -1.36 2.75
N LEU A 79 -20.80 -0.28 3.18
CA LEU A 79 -21.21 0.47 4.38
C LEU A 79 -22.52 1.23 4.18
N VAL A 80 -22.79 1.73 2.97
CA VAL A 80 -24.00 2.52 2.67
C VAL A 80 -25.19 1.62 2.38
N VAL A 81 -25.02 0.59 1.56
CA VAL A 81 -26.12 -0.25 1.06
C VAL A 81 -26.25 -1.57 1.86
N GLY A 82 -25.23 -1.93 2.63
CA GLY A 82 -25.13 -3.20 3.33
C GLY A 82 -24.34 -4.24 2.54
N ALA A 83 -24.04 -5.38 3.19
CA ALA A 83 -23.32 -6.52 2.60
C ALA A 83 -24.24 -7.36 1.68
N MET A 84 -25.02 -6.68 0.84
CA MET A 84 -25.93 -7.30 -0.11
C MET A 84 -25.20 -7.65 -1.41
N ASP A 85 -25.94 -8.27 -2.32
CA ASP A 85 -25.42 -8.63 -3.62
C ASP A 85 -25.10 -7.37 -4.44
N GLN A 86 -23.85 -7.25 -4.89
CA GLN A 86 -23.38 -6.17 -5.77
C GLN A 86 -23.57 -4.73 -5.21
N PRO A 87 -23.00 -4.41 -4.03
CA PRO A 87 -23.23 -3.14 -3.35
C PRO A 87 -22.75 -1.93 -4.17
N CYS A 88 -21.70 -2.10 -4.98
CA CYS A 88 -21.20 -1.04 -5.85
C CYS A 88 -22.20 -0.61 -6.93
N LEU A 89 -23.05 -1.52 -7.44
CA LEU A 89 -24.06 -1.15 -8.44
C LEU A 89 -25.23 -0.39 -7.78
N GLN A 90 -25.65 -0.84 -6.61
CA GLN A 90 -26.77 -0.21 -5.89
C GLN A 90 -26.43 1.21 -5.43
N LEU A 91 -25.16 1.49 -5.13
CA LEU A 91 -24.68 2.84 -4.85
C LEU A 91 -24.67 3.74 -6.09
N GLU A 92 -24.34 3.20 -7.28
CA GLU A 92 -24.44 3.96 -8.54
C GLU A 92 -25.89 4.34 -8.86
N GLU A 93 -26.84 3.46 -8.53
CA GLU A 93 -28.28 3.67 -8.76
C GLU A 93 -28.92 4.64 -7.74
N SER A 94 -28.48 4.60 -6.48
CA SER A 94 -29.07 5.42 -5.40
C SER A 94 -28.57 6.87 -5.33
N GLY A 95 -27.58 7.25 -6.16
CA GLY A 95 -27.20 8.64 -6.36
C GLY A 95 -26.06 9.19 -5.47
N ARG A 96 -24.92 9.46 -6.12
CA ARG A 96 -23.89 10.49 -5.84
C ARG A 96 -23.72 10.97 -4.39
N VAL A 97 -22.81 10.35 -3.63
CA VAL A 97 -22.24 11.01 -2.42
C VAL A 97 -20.71 11.07 -2.40
N TYR A 98 -19.97 10.37 -3.26
CA TYR A 98 -18.50 10.47 -3.29
C TYR A 98 -17.94 10.55 -4.72
N SER A 99 -18.33 11.58 -5.48
CA SER A 99 -17.59 11.95 -6.69
C SER A 99 -16.30 12.66 -6.29
N THR A 100 -15.26 11.90 -5.95
CA THR A 100 -13.89 12.41 -5.97
C THR A 100 -13.38 12.37 -7.40
N GLY A 101 -13.22 13.55 -7.99
CA GLY A 101 -12.24 13.80 -9.05
C GLY A 101 -12.52 13.12 -10.39
N ASP A 102 -13.22 13.86 -11.24
CA ASP A 102 -13.23 13.76 -12.70
C ASP A 102 -11.84 13.46 -13.28
N TRP A 103 -11.58 12.19 -13.58
CA TRP A 103 -10.70 11.77 -14.66
C TRP A 103 -11.62 11.20 -15.73
N SER A 104 -12.04 12.09 -16.62
CA SER A 104 -12.89 11.79 -17.76
C SER A 104 -12.12 10.88 -18.71
N ASP A 105 -12.25 9.56 -18.51
CA ASP A 105 -11.95 8.58 -19.54
C ASP A 105 -13.27 8.19 -20.21
N MET A 106 -13.35 8.48 -21.52
CA MET A 106 -14.48 8.26 -22.41
C MET A 106 -14.70 6.77 -22.69
N GLN A 107 -14.89 5.97 -21.64
CA GLN A 107 -15.31 4.56 -21.70
C GLN A 107 -16.30 4.31 -20.57
N ALA A 108 -17.53 4.80 -20.76
CA ALA A 108 -18.70 4.43 -19.95
C ALA A 108 -19.11 2.96 -20.18
N ARG A 109 -18.15 2.03 -20.06
CA ARG A 109 -18.44 0.63 -19.83
C ARG A 109 -18.35 0.46 -18.31
N PRO A 110 -19.46 0.14 -17.61
CA PRO A 110 -19.41 -0.06 -16.18
C PRO A 110 -18.33 -1.11 -15.88
N GLN A 111 -17.24 -0.68 -15.25
CA GLN A 111 -16.15 -1.56 -14.86
C GLN A 111 -16.70 -2.43 -13.73
N VAL A 112 -16.95 -3.69 -14.05
CA VAL A 112 -17.48 -4.64 -13.07
C VAL A 112 -16.48 -4.73 -11.91
N CYS A 113 -16.91 -4.30 -10.72
CA CYS A 113 -16.08 -4.34 -9.53
C CYS A 113 -15.60 -5.76 -9.26
N THR A 114 -14.28 -5.98 -9.31
CA THR A 114 -13.69 -7.31 -9.13
C THR A 114 -13.97 -7.88 -7.74
N PHE A 115 -14.11 -7.02 -6.71
CA PHE A 115 -14.50 -7.45 -5.36
C PHE A 115 -15.95 -7.93 -5.31
N CYS A 116 -16.87 -7.26 -6.01
CA CYS A 116 -18.23 -7.75 -6.16
C CYS A 116 -18.28 -9.10 -6.87
N LEU A 117 -17.54 -9.27 -7.98
CA LEU A 117 -17.45 -10.55 -8.70
C LEU A 117 -16.91 -11.68 -7.83
N ALA A 118 -15.87 -11.41 -7.03
CA ALA A 118 -15.30 -12.38 -6.11
C ALA A 118 -16.28 -12.76 -4.99
N MET A 119 -17.03 -11.80 -4.46
CA MET A 119 -18.03 -12.01 -3.41
C MET A 119 -19.19 -12.88 -3.92
N HIS A 120 -19.75 -12.56 -5.09
CA HIS A 120 -20.77 -13.36 -5.78
C HIS A 120 -20.33 -14.80 -6.00
N LYS A 121 -19.08 -15.00 -6.47
CA LYS A 121 -18.54 -16.35 -6.71
C LYS A 121 -18.46 -17.18 -5.43
N LYS A 122 -18.12 -16.57 -4.29
CA LYS A 122 -18.07 -17.26 -2.98
C LYS A 122 -19.46 -17.62 -2.45
N TYR A 123 -20.46 -16.75 -2.66
CA TYR A 123 -21.83 -17.03 -2.22
C TYR A 123 -22.58 -18.02 -3.14
N ASN A 124 -22.37 -17.97 -4.46
CA ASN A 124 -23.07 -18.84 -5.41
C ASN A 124 -22.56 -20.31 -5.38
N THR A 125 -21.28 -20.54 -5.05
CA THR A 125 -20.76 -21.92 -4.87
C THR A 125 -21.26 -22.60 -3.60
N ASN A 126 -21.89 -21.86 -2.68
CA ASN A 126 -22.48 -22.38 -1.44
C ASN A 126 -23.99 -22.68 -1.59
N GLY A 127 -24.52 -22.76 -2.81
CA GLY A 127 -25.93 -23.01 -3.12
C GLY A 127 -26.45 -24.44 -2.84
N ASN A 128 -25.87 -25.14 -1.87
CA ASN A 128 -26.41 -26.40 -1.30
C ASN A 128 -25.99 -26.53 0.17
N SER A 129 -26.52 -25.69 1.06
CA SER A 129 -26.93 -26.07 2.44
C SER A 129 -27.08 -24.84 3.34
N GLU A 130 -28.29 -24.70 3.87
CA GLU A 130 -28.61 -24.23 5.22
C GLU A 130 -28.25 -22.80 5.64
N ILE A 131 -29.32 -22.12 6.05
CA ILE A 131 -29.31 -20.95 6.91
C ILE A 131 -28.41 -21.24 8.12
N LEU A 132 -27.22 -20.64 8.14
CA LEU A 132 -26.45 -20.48 9.38
C LEU A 132 -26.72 -19.09 9.93
N SER A 133 -27.82 -19.01 10.66
CA SER A 133 -27.97 -18.10 11.79
C SER A 133 -26.88 -18.47 12.79
N ASP A 134 -25.75 -17.77 12.76
CA ASP A 134 -24.91 -17.57 13.94
C ASP A 134 -23.98 -16.38 13.67
N TYR A 135 -24.46 -15.18 13.99
CA TYR A 135 -23.58 -14.08 14.36
C TYR A 135 -22.99 -14.40 15.74
N GLN A 136 -22.09 -15.39 15.78
CA GLN A 136 -21.31 -15.63 16.98
C GLN A 136 -20.11 -14.68 16.94
N SER A 137 -20.20 -13.66 17.79
CA SER A 137 -19.15 -12.73 18.15
C SER A 137 -17.91 -13.47 18.63
N HIS A 138 -17.04 -13.88 17.72
CA HIS A 138 -15.69 -14.31 18.04
C HIS A 138 -14.75 -13.12 17.94
N ASN A 139 -14.54 -12.50 19.10
CA ASN A 139 -13.34 -11.75 19.47
C ASN A 139 -12.87 -10.70 18.47
N MET A 140 -13.40 -9.49 18.64
CA MET A 140 -12.69 -8.23 18.38
C MET A 140 -11.40 -8.19 19.23
N THR A 141 -10.39 -8.97 18.87
CA THR A 141 -9.02 -8.59 19.20
C THR A 141 -8.72 -7.33 18.39
N PRO A 142 -8.41 -6.19 19.01
CA PRO A 142 -8.02 -5.01 18.27
C PRO A 142 -6.81 -5.41 17.43
N TYR A 143 -6.90 -5.22 16.12
CA TYR A 143 -5.75 -5.35 15.23
C TYR A 143 -4.81 -4.20 15.54
N ILE A 144 -4.09 -4.30 16.67
CA ILE A 144 -2.98 -3.43 17.01
C ILE A 144 -1.89 -3.82 16.02
N PHE A 145 -1.76 -3.03 14.96
CA PHE A 145 -0.54 -3.02 14.17
C PHE A 145 0.58 -2.57 15.09
N VAL A 146 1.31 -3.54 15.66
CA VAL A 146 2.62 -3.29 16.26
C VAL A 146 3.57 -3.14 15.08
N PRO A 147 4.06 -1.93 14.75
CA PRO A 147 5.14 -1.82 13.78
C PRO A 147 6.30 -2.63 14.34
N GLY A 148 6.61 -3.75 13.69
CA GLY A 148 7.77 -4.55 14.02
C GLY A 148 9.00 -3.66 13.89
N ASN A 149 9.54 -3.23 15.03
CA ASN A 149 10.85 -2.61 15.15
C ASN A 149 11.93 -3.64 14.77
N SER A 150 12.08 -3.97 13.50
CA SER A 150 13.23 -4.72 12.98
C SER A 150 13.33 -4.72 11.46
N ALA A 151 12.98 -3.63 10.78
CA ALA A 151 13.53 -3.39 9.44
C ALA A 151 14.94 -2.79 9.55
N LYS A 152 15.87 -3.53 10.16
CA LYS A 152 17.29 -3.29 9.87
C LYS A 152 17.48 -3.74 8.42
N CYS A 153 17.54 -2.76 7.52
CA CYS A 153 18.01 -3.01 6.17
C CYS A 153 19.44 -3.53 6.33
N ILE A 154 19.64 -4.81 6.04
CA ILE A 154 20.97 -5.41 5.93
C ILE A 154 21.73 -4.65 4.83
N ASP A 155 23.00 -4.35 5.14
CA ASP A 155 23.98 -3.63 4.31
C ASP A 155 24.11 -4.23 2.89
#